data_AF-A0A9K3Q6Q0-F1
#
_entry.id   AF-A0A9K3Q6Q0-F1
#
_cell.length_a   1.000
_cell.length_b   1.000
_cell.length_c   1.000
_cell.angle_alpha   90.00
_cell.angle_beta   90.00
_cell.angle_gamma   90.00
#
_symmetry.space_group_name_H-M   'P 1'
#
loop_
_entity.id
_entity.type
_entity.pdbx_description
1 polymer ?
#
loop_
_entity_poly.entity_id
_entity_poly.type
_entity_poly.pdbx_seq_one_letter_code
_entity_poly.pdbx_strand_id
1 'polypeptide(L)'
;MSSDPSNTNNRPSQEDGFNINNPHLAPSRRSGGRRRGGVGIELPDEQDVQTNNPSESQPGGAIFRAMLMFGHEPALLKEQRAPVYKSAPVSDSSNRKNSADDSRQPFLSADLKRELPPLPAPTLSNTSYLQWNKGSVEVQLLPMYFPKNNLNHKFPQKYLGAVLDCLSELFRHLSIQAKLRDSPLSAFLQTTENVEFYLVFFHEKPSPRNPSSTDPENCMIYMSVQRHKGDQMTANRYFHAIVEAAKEATGAGAGESVKRSFRSLPTHRNTPNAEELLQVERLVVRSSERSEDPATKGVDTHGYTKQTPKDMIQSSVAQLHSWIQTPRRLDNRQHVLEYLAVMTDVKRTMSSSAIAGALLVLQGCAPDMNDEAKEIQRFFLTILQYRALPGDRAMFEGMSTTLSNTEEDIEMRPYFPEEADEVQGFPSFFVEYMNKLFHLALQVLVQSLEVVACFHKQIVDDGANILDMASDFLFSASELACGKELYTTLLECVNRAESKLSNAYLACKAFRLLALACPTLKDRLKCDDAARTSIENAYNIGKSCHSLLKDESFQLWETVRQ
;
A
#
# COMPACT_ATOMS: atom_id res chain seq x y z
N MET A 1 19.77 -80.72 13.17
CA MET A 1 19.28 -80.47 11.79
C MET A 1 19.45 -78.97 11.58
N SER A 2 20.61 -78.56 11.06
CA SER A 2 20.81 -78.06 9.67
C SER A 2 20.19 -76.67 9.48
N SER A 3 20.86 -75.63 9.03
CA SER A 3 22.25 -75.36 8.64
C SER A 3 22.35 -73.87 8.29
N ASP A 4 23.49 -73.28 8.62
CA ASP A 4 24.14 -72.06 8.08
C ASP A 4 24.23 -72.03 6.52
N PRO A 5 24.86 -71.03 5.83
CA PRO A 5 25.13 -69.60 6.13
C PRO A 5 25.13 -68.62 4.89
N SER A 6 25.36 -67.33 5.17
CA SER A 6 26.19 -66.29 4.46
C SER A 6 26.21 -66.08 2.92
N ASN A 7 26.11 -64.81 2.47
CA ASN A 7 26.96 -64.18 1.42
C ASN A 7 26.72 -62.65 1.32
N THR A 8 27.71 -61.78 1.60
CA THR A 8 28.64 -61.04 0.69
C THR A 8 28.00 -60.00 -0.26
N ASN A 9 28.38 -58.71 -0.16
CA ASN A 9 29.30 -58.10 -1.14
C ASN A 9 29.73 -56.66 -0.80
N ASN A 10 30.99 -56.42 -1.16
CA ASN A 10 31.83 -55.25 -0.96
C ASN A 10 32.08 -54.57 -2.32
N ARG A 11 32.42 -53.26 -2.28
CA ARG A 11 33.24 -52.46 -3.24
C ARG A 11 32.60 -51.95 -4.56
N PRO A 12 33.23 -50.98 -5.29
CA PRO A 12 33.81 -49.69 -4.85
C PRO A 12 33.61 -48.53 -5.88
N SER A 13 34.22 -47.39 -5.55
CA SER A 13 34.47 -46.17 -6.32
C SER A 13 35.06 -46.35 -7.73
N GLN A 14 34.76 -45.40 -8.63
CA GLN A 14 35.64 -45.09 -9.76
C GLN A 14 35.59 -43.60 -10.12
N GLU A 15 36.74 -42.96 -9.95
CA GLU A 15 37.14 -41.69 -10.55
C GLU A 15 37.34 -41.88 -12.06
N ASP A 16 37.09 -40.84 -12.85
CA ASP A 16 37.90 -40.52 -14.03
C ASP A 16 37.62 -39.07 -14.45
N GLY A 17 38.66 -38.25 -14.43
CA GLY A 17 38.66 -36.90 -14.98
C GLY A 17 39.02 -36.89 -16.46
N PHE A 18 38.70 -35.81 -17.17
CA PHE A 18 39.43 -35.40 -18.37
C PHE A 18 39.42 -33.89 -18.55
N ASN A 19 40.53 -33.41 -19.09
CA ASN A 19 41.06 -32.05 -19.08
C ASN A 19 41.23 -31.56 -20.54
N ILE A 20 40.96 -30.26 -20.75
CA ILE A 20 41.43 -29.26 -21.77
C ILE A 20 41.46 -29.58 -23.29
N ASN A 21 40.76 -28.75 -24.10
CA ASN A 21 41.29 -27.77 -25.10
C ASN A 21 40.37 -27.52 -26.34
N ASN A 22 39.81 -26.30 -26.43
CA ASN A 22 39.81 -25.27 -27.52
C ASN A 22 39.95 -25.65 -29.03
N PRO A 23 39.74 -24.71 -30.00
CA PRO A 23 38.69 -23.69 -30.24
C PRO A 23 38.21 -23.67 -31.72
N HIS A 24 37.16 -22.90 -32.07
CA HIS A 24 36.93 -22.17 -33.35
C HIS A 24 35.43 -22.02 -33.68
N LEU A 25 34.94 -20.77 -33.80
CA LEU A 25 34.14 -20.29 -34.94
C LEU A 25 33.93 -18.77 -34.84
N ALA A 26 34.18 -18.10 -35.96
CA ALA A 26 34.26 -16.66 -36.16
C ALA A 26 32.88 -15.97 -36.32
N PRO A 27 32.80 -14.63 -36.20
CA PRO A 27 31.57 -13.87 -36.35
C PRO A 27 31.31 -13.44 -37.81
N SER A 28 30.05 -13.51 -38.24
CA SER A 28 29.62 -13.03 -39.56
C SER A 28 29.20 -11.56 -39.50
N ARG A 29 29.96 -10.72 -40.23
CA ARG A 29 29.61 -9.36 -40.63
C ARG A 29 28.57 -9.40 -41.76
N ARG A 30 27.54 -8.55 -41.69
CA ARG A 30 26.95 -7.95 -42.89
C ARG A 30 26.64 -6.48 -42.67
N SER A 31 27.38 -5.66 -43.39
CA SER A 31 27.16 -4.25 -43.67
C SER A 31 26.18 -4.05 -44.82
N GLY A 32 25.44 -2.93 -44.78
CA GLY A 32 25.24 -2.09 -45.96
C GLY A 32 23.82 -2.02 -46.51
N GLY A 33 23.22 -0.83 -46.42
CA GLY A 33 21.97 -0.50 -47.10
C GLY A 33 21.47 0.92 -46.86
N ARG A 34 22.21 1.94 -47.33
CA ARG A 34 21.72 3.32 -47.48
C ARG A 34 20.50 3.37 -48.40
N ARG A 35 19.43 4.09 -48.02
CA ARG A 35 18.66 4.92 -48.97
C ARG A 35 18.14 6.19 -48.30
N ARG A 36 18.40 7.30 -48.99
CA ARG A 36 17.87 8.65 -48.81
C ARG A 36 16.38 8.66 -49.15
N GLY A 37 15.64 9.53 -48.47
CA GLY A 37 14.33 10.01 -48.89
C GLY A 37 13.91 11.15 -47.98
N GLY A 38 14.21 12.39 -48.39
CA GLY A 38 13.73 13.58 -47.70
C GLY A 38 12.31 13.92 -48.13
N VAL A 39 11.49 14.27 -47.14
CA VAL A 39 10.23 15.03 -47.22
C VAL A 39 10.20 15.73 -45.86
N GLY A 40 10.27 17.05 -45.76
CA GLY A 40 9.27 18.00 -46.24
C GLY A 40 8.57 18.54 -44.99
N ILE A 41 8.95 19.75 -44.63
CA ILE A 41 8.51 20.53 -43.47
C ILE A 41 7.04 20.93 -43.66
N GLU A 42 6.16 20.62 -42.72
CA GLU A 42 4.95 21.39 -42.45
C GLU A 42 4.70 21.45 -40.94
N LEU A 43 4.80 22.67 -40.40
CA LEU A 43 4.35 23.08 -39.08
C LEU A 43 2.81 23.19 -39.12
N PRO A 44 2.07 22.67 -38.12
CA PRO A 44 0.70 23.10 -37.91
C PRO A 44 0.66 24.37 -37.04
N ASP A 45 -0.22 25.26 -37.47
CA ASP A 45 -0.52 26.58 -36.93
C ASP A 45 -0.87 26.60 -35.44
N GLU A 46 -0.48 27.70 -34.81
CA GLU A 46 -0.96 28.19 -33.53
C GLU A 46 -2.48 28.30 -33.53
N GLN A 47 -3.14 27.56 -32.63
CA GLN A 47 -4.54 27.82 -32.28
C GLN A 47 -4.65 28.22 -30.80
N ASP A 48 -5.35 29.34 -30.64
CA ASP A 48 -5.73 30.10 -29.47
C ASP A 48 -5.85 29.33 -28.14
N VAL A 49 -5.03 29.79 -27.17
CA VAL A 49 -5.17 29.54 -25.74
C VAL A 49 -6.39 30.31 -25.21
N GLN A 50 -7.52 29.63 -25.03
CA GLN A 50 -8.61 30.13 -24.18
C GLN A 50 -8.29 29.83 -22.72
N THR A 51 -8.03 30.90 -21.96
CA THR A 51 -7.90 30.88 -20.51
C THR A 51 -9.28 30.81 -19.86
N ASN A 52 -9.63 29.66 -19.27
CA ASN A 52 -10.81 29.55 -18.41
C ASN A 52 -10.46 30.00 -16.98
N ASN A 53 -11.13 31.07 -16.55
CA ASN A 53 -11.12 31.56 -15.17
C ASN A 53 -11.69 30.50 -14.21
N PRO A 54 -11.11 30.30 -13.00
CA PRO A 54 -11.75 29.50 -11.97
C PRO A 54 -12.84 30.32 -11.26
N SER A 55 -14.07 29.83 -11.33
CA SER A 55 -15.24 30.35 -10.62
C SER A 55 -15.15 30.14 -9.11
N GLU A 56 -15.67 31.14 -8.41
CA GLU A 56 -15.67 31.37 -6.96
C GLU A 56 -16.21 30.19 -6.12
N SER A 57 -15.52 29.95 -5.01
CA SER A 57 -15.85 29.01 -3.97
C SER A 57 -16.99 29.52 -3.06
N GLN A 58 -17.98 28.68 -2.79
CA GLN A 58 -18.88 28.85 -1.65
C GLN A 58 -18.26 28.21 -0.38
N PRO A 59 -18.32 28.86 0.80
CA PRO A 59 -17.77 28.33 2.04
C PRO A 59 -18.84 27.56 2.82
N GLY A 60 -18.61 26.26 3.06
CA GLY A 60 -19.48 25.46 3.90
C GLY A 60 -18.88 24.08 4.18
N GLY A 61 -17.96 23.98 5.14
CA GLY A 61 -17.33 22.72 5.52
C GLY A 61 -16.82 22.74 6.95
N ALA A 62 -17.23 21.74 7.72
CA ALA A 62 -17.15 21.64 9.18
C ALA A 62 -15.74 21.82 9.77
N ILE A 63 -15.67 22.54 10.89
CA ILE A 63 -14.49 22.64 11.76
C ILE A 63 -14.22 21.28 12.39
N PHE A 64 -13.20 20.58 11.90
CA PHE A 64 -12.64 19.39 12.55
C PHE A 64 -11.80 19.84 13.76
N ARG A 65 -12.22 19.42 14.96
CA ARG A 65 -11.43 19.58 16.19
C ARG A 65 -10.55 18.36 16.35
N ALA A 66 -9.32 18.43 15.84
CA ALA A 66 -8.31 17.40 16.07
C ALA A 66 -7.95 17.35 17.56
N MET A 67 -8.10 16.18 18.17
CA MET A 67 -7.67 15.90 19.54
C MET A 67 -6.18 15.59 19.49
N LEU A 68 -5.35 16.52 19.98
CA LEU A 68 -3.90 16.36 20.05
C LEU A 68 -3.56 15.35 21.15
N MET A 69 -3.00 14.20 20.75
CA MET A 69 -2.35 13.25 21.65
C MET A 69 -0.87 13.62 21.75
N PHE A 70 -0.45 14.16 22.89
CA PHE A 70 0.97 14.36 23.17
C PHE A 70 1.61 13.01 23.50
N GLY A 71 2.31 12.42 22.52
CA GLY A 71 3.31 11.39 22.79
C GLY A 71 4.59 12.06 23.27
N HIS A 72 5.13 11.62 24.40
CA HIS A 72 6.42 12.08 24.89
C HIS A 72 7.52 11.79 23.85
N GLU A 73 8.11 12.85 23.29
CA GLU A 73 9.40 12.79 22.60
C GLU A 73 10.48 12.28 23.56
N PRO A 74 11.37 11.36 23.14
CA PRO A 74 12.59 11.08 23.88
C PRO A 74 13.53 12.29 23.74
N ALA A 75 13.80 12.94 24.87
CA ALA A 75 14.74 14.04 24.97
C ALA A 75 16.14 13.60 24.50
N LEU A 76 16.57 14.08 23.33
CA LEU A 76 17.97 14.08 22.95
C LEU A 76 18.71 15.10 23.83
N LEU A 77 19.59 14.58 24.68
CA LEU A 77 20.54 15.32 25.51
C LEU A 77 21.35 16.31 24.65
N LYS A 78 21.07 17.61 24.80
CA LYS A 78 22.01 18.68 24.42
C LYS A 78 22.74 19.14 25.69
N GLU A 79 23.89 18.54 25.97
CA GLU A 79 24.93 19.20 26.76
C GLU A 79 25.64 20.23 25.88
N GLN A 80 25.24 21.50 25.93
CA GLN A 80 26.09 22.61 25.53
C GLN A 80 25.88 23.81 26.46
N ARG A 81 26.98 24.19 27.13
CA ARG A 81 27.10 25.37 27.98
C ARG A 81 26.72 26.63 27.19
N ALA A 82 25.73 27.37 27.66
CA ALA A 82 25.40 28.70 27.15
C ALA A 82 26.32 29.78 27.77
N PRO A 83 26.83 30.75 26.98
CA PRO A 83 27.45 31.95 27.54
C PRO A 83 26.38 32.97 27.94
N VAL A 84 26.60 33.58 29.09
CA VAL A 84 25.79 34.66 29.68
C VAL A 84 25.87 35.91 28.80
N TYR A 85 24.75 36.31 28.19
CA TYR A 85 24.58 37.65 27.62
C TYR A 85 23.66 38.50 28.51
N LYS A 86 24.20 39.64 28.95
CA LYS A 86 23.50 40.69 29.70
C LYS A 86 22.56 41.44 28.76
N SER A 87 21.27 41.49 29.10
CA SER A 87 20.29 42.40 28.49
C SER A 87 20.30 43.76 29.19
N ALA A 88 20.45 44.84 28.42
CA ALA A 88 20.17 46.22 28.84
C ALA A 88 18.69 46.58 28.61
N PRO A 89 18.12 47.56 29.33
CA PRO A 89 16.68 47.84 29.30
C PRO A 89 16.30 48.81 28.17
N VAL A 90 15.17 48.52 27.51
CA VAL A 90 14.49 49.41 26.57
C VAL A 90 13.52 50.28 27.35
N SER A 91 13.56 51.58 27.05
CA SER A 91 12.83 52.66 27.70
C SER A 91 11.44 52.86 27.09
N ASP A 92 10.51 53.22 27.96
CA ASP A 92 9.22 53.82 27.67
C ASP A 92 9.33 55.04 26.74
N SER A 93 8.40 55.16 25.79
CA SER A 93 7.86 56.48 25.44
C SER A 93 6.40 56.39 25.01
N SER A 94 5.59 57.09 25.78
CA SER A 94 4.21 57.48 25.55
C SER A 94 4.14 58.67 24.58
N ASN A 95 3.08 58.75 23.74
CA ASN A 95 2.12 59.86 23.72
C ASN A 95 1.26 59.98 22.44
N ARG A 96 -0.04 60.28 22.69
CA ARG A 96 -0.96 61.19 21.95
C ARG A 96 -1.45 60.77 20.56
N LYS A 97 -2.66 61.09 20.08
CA LYS A 97 -3.90 61.73 20.59
C LYS A 97 -4.97 61.60 19.48
N ASN A 98 -6.22 61.40 19.90
CA ASN A 98 -7.51 61.96 19.42
C ASN A 98 -7.80 62.20 17.91
N SER A 99 -8.89 61.59 17.43
CA SER A 99 -10.15 62.23 16.96
C SER A 99 -11.09 61.12 16.45
N ALA A 100 -12.23 60.79 17.08
CA ALA A 100 -13.49 61.51 17.09
C ALA A 100 -13.95 61.94 15.68
N ASP A 101 -14.74 61.09 15.01
CA ASP A 101 -15.89 61.58 14.26
C ASP A 101 -17.02 60.54 14.26
N ASP A 102 -18.20 61.02 14.60
CA ASP A 102 -19.42 60.33 14.96
C ASP A 102 -20.52 60.95 14.10
N SER A 103 -21.07 60.20 13.14
CA SER A 103 -22.42 60.43 12.62
C SER A 103 -22.76 59.49 11.46
N ARG A 104 -23.65 58.52 11.71
CA ARG A 104 -25.02 58.49 11.14
C ARG A 104 -25.69 57.13 11.36
N GLN A 105 -26.92 57.27 11.85
CA GLN A 105 -27.88 56.26 12.24
C GLN A 105 -28.60 55.59 11.04
N PRO A 106 -29.42 54.55 11.29
CA PRO A 106 -29.63 53.42 10.38
C PRO A 106 -30.87 53.58 9.50
N PHE A 107 -30.84 52.97 8.32
CA PHE A 107 -32.04 52.72 7.52
C PHE A 107 -32.51 51.27 7.72
N LEU A 108 -33.68 51.15 8.32
CA LEU A 108 -34.54 49.98 8.24
C LEU A 108 -35.06 49.85 6.80
N SER A 109 -35.00 48.65 6.23
CA SER A 109 -35.90 48.24 5.14
C SER A 109 -36.19 46.76 5.30
N ALA A 110 -37.44 46.53 5.69
CA ALA A 110 -38.11 45.24 5.66
C ALA A 110 -38.39 44.80 4.21
N ASP A 111 -38.82 43.55 4.11
CA ASP A 111 -39.57 42.97 3.00
C ASP A 111 -38.81 42.62 1.71
N LEU A 112 -38.31 41.37 1.67
CA LEU A 112 -38.50 40.52 0.49
C LEU A 112 -38.38 39.03 0.87
N LYS A 113 -39.42 38.48 1.54
CA LYS A 113 -39.64 37.03 1.55
C LYS A 113 -40.15 36.62 0.16
N ARG A 114 -39.23 36.30 -0.76
CA ARG A 114 -39.55 35.50 -1.94
C ARG A 114 -39.70 34.05 -1.48
N GLU A 115 -40.93 33.57 -1.39
CA GLU A 115 -41.22 32.15 -1.37
C GLU A 115 -40.72 31.55 -2.68
N LEU A 116 -39.58 30.86 -2.62
CA LEU A 116 -39.16 29.94 -3.67
C LEU A 116 -40.20 28.81 -3.72
N PRO A 117 -40.74 28.46 -4.90
CA PRO A 117 -41.60 27.29 -5.01
C PRO A 117 -40.82 26.07 -4.50
N PRO A 118 -41.46 25.16 -3.73
CA PRO A 118 -40.79 23.96 -3.28
C PRO A 118 -40.25 23.22 -4.50
N LEU A 119 -38.92 23.08 -4.55
CA LEU A 119 -38.27 22.22 -5.53
C LEU A 119 -38.98 20.86 -5.48
N PRO A 120 -39.43 20.32 -6.62
CA PRO A 120 -40.05 19.01 -6.64
C PRO A 120 -39.08 18.04 -5.99
N ALA A 121 -39.51 17.42 -4.89
CA ALA A 121 -38.74 16.36 -4.27
C ALA A 121 -38.36 15.37 -5.37
N PRO A 122 -37.08 14.96 -5.48
CA PRO A 122 -36.67 13.99 -6.48
C PRO A 122 -37.58 12.77 -6.30
N THR A 123 -38.48 12.58 -7.25
CA THR A 123 -39.28 11.38 -7.35
C THR A 123 -38.29 10.26 -7.60
N LEU A 124 -37.95 9.53 -6.53
CA LEU A 124 -37.31 8.21 -6.57
C LEU A 124 -38.29 7.21 -7.21
N SER A 125 -38.71 7.48 -8.45
CA SER A 125 -39.30 6.50 -9.33
C SER A 125 -38.15 5.61 -9.79
N ASN A 126 -37.90 4.50 -9.08
CA ASN A 126 -37.19 3.30 -9.58
C ASN A 126 -36.84 2.34 -8.42
N THR A 127 -37.84 1.78 -7.73
CA THR A 127 -37.63 0.64 -6.81
C THR A 127 -37.61 -0.72 -7.54
N SER A 128 -37.75 -0.75 -8.86
CA SER A 128 -37.72 -1.97 -9.68
C SER A 128 -36.31 -2.52 -9.99
N TYR A 129 -35.24 -1.92 -9.46
CA TYR A 129 -33.85 -2.16 -9.92
C TYR A 129 -32.95 -2.98 -8.98
N LEU A 130 -33.49 -3.62 -7.94
CA LEU A 130 -32.68 -4.33 -6.94
C LEU A 130 -32.60 -5.85 -7.17
N GLN A 131 -32.72 -6.31 -8.40
CA GLN A 131 -32.55 -7.72 -8.75
C GLN A 131 -31.75 -7.85 -10.04
N TRP A 132 -30.78 -8.76 -10.05
CA TRP A 132 -30.11 -9.19 -11.27
C TRP A 132 -31.09 -9.93 -12.17
N ASN A 133 -31.01 -9.71 -13.49
CA ASN A 133 -31.81 -10.45 -14.44
C ASN A 133 -31.16 -11.81 -14.71
N LYS A 134 -31.58 -12.83 -13.97
CA LYS A 134 -31.04 -14.21 -14.03
C LYS A 134 -30.96 -14.80 -15.45
N GLY A 135 -31.82 -14.35 -16.37
CA GLY A 135 -31.81 -14.82 -17.76
C GLY A 135 -30.69 -14.23 -18.62
N SER A 136 -30.08 -13.12 -18.20
CA SER A 136 -29.04 -12.40 -18.94
C SER A 136 -27.72 -12.26 -18.17
N VAL A 137 -27.57 -12.99 -17.06
CA VAL A 137 -26.36 -12.96 -16.25
C VAL A 137 -25.20 -13.64 -16.99
N GLU A 138 -24.10 -12.92 -17.14
CA GLU A 138 -22.85 -13.43 -17.70
C GLU A 138 -21.73 -13.26 -16.67
N VAL A 139 -21.18 -14.37 -16.19
CA VAL A 139 -20.06 -14.34 -15.24
C VAL A 139 -18.76 -14.36 -16.04
N GLN A 140 -17.85 -13.45 -15.72
CA GLN A 140 -16.55 -13.38 -16.42
C GLN A 140 -15.58 -14.48 -15.96
N LEU A 141 -14.59 -14.83 -16.77
CA LEU A 141 -13.55 -15.78 -16.37
C LEU A 141 -12.65 -15.19 -15.28
N LEU A 142 -12.27 -15.99 -14.29
CA LEU A 142 -11.30 -15.58 -13.27
C LEU A 142 -9.95 -15.26 -13.94
N PRO A 143 -9.48 -13.99 -13.90
CA PRO A 143 -8.22 -13.64 -14.49
C PRO A 143 -7.08 -14.42 -13.83
N MET A 144 -6.10 -14.86 -14.63
CA MET A 144 -4.99 -15.71 -14.14
C MET A 144 -4.21 -15.06 -12.99
N TYR A 145 -4.17 -13.73 -12.97
CA TYR A 145 -3.45 -12.90 -12.00
C TYR A 145 -4.34 -12.37 -10.86
N PHE A 146 -5.63 -12.73 -10.83
CA PHE A 146 -6.49 -12.26 -9.76
C PHE A 146 -6.02 -12.84 -8.41
N PRO A 147 -5.75 -12.01 -7.40
CA PRO A 147 -5.20 -12.47 -6.13
C PRO A 147 -6.21 -13.39 -5.45
N LYS A 148 -5.82 -14.66 -5.24
CA LYS A 148 -6.71 -15.67 -4.66
C LYS A 148 -7.19 -15.30 -3.26
N ASN A 149 -6.40 -14.54 -2.51
CA ASN A 149 -6.76 -14.05 -1.17
C ASN A 149 -7.93 -13.05 -1.19
N ASN A 150 -8.23 -12.44 -2.34
CA ASN A 150 -9.38 -11.56 -2.53
C ASN A 150 -10.64 -12.32 -2.94
N LEU A 151 -10.57 -13.65 -3.12
CA LEU A 151 -11.72 -14.51 -3.35
C LEU A 151 -12.32 -14.87 -1.99
N ASN A 152 -13.49 -14.33 -1.69
CA ASN A 152 -14.06 -14.41 -0.34
C ASN A 152 -14.96 -15.64 -0.18
N HIS A 153 -15.54 -16.13 -1.27
CA HIS A 153 -16.37 -17.32 -1.26
C HIS A 153 -16.29 -18.08 -2.60
N LYS A 154 -16.43 -19.41 -2.55
CA LYS A 154 -16.43 -20.31 -3.71
C LYS A 154 -17.62 -21.24 -3.61
N PHE A 155 -18.41 -21.37 -4.68
CA PHE A 155 -19.59 -22.24 -4.71
C PHE A 155 -19.90 -22.76 -6.13
N PRO A 156 -20.59 -23.91 -6.28
CA PRO A 156 -21.02 -24.42 -7.59
C PRO A 156 -22.01 -23.50 -8.33
N GLN A 157 -21.91 -23.43 -9.66
CA GLN A 157 -22.73 -22.59 -10.55
C GLN A 157 -24.23 -22.75 -10.33
N LYS A 158 -24.70 -23.98 -10.04
CA LYS A 158 -26.12 -24.25 -9.74
C LYS A 158 -26.70 -23.43 -8.59
N TYR A 159 -25.86 -22.93 -7.66
CA TYR A 159 -26.29 -22.09 -6.55
C TYR A 159 -26.27 -20.58 -6.87
N LEU A 160 -25.76 -20.16 -8.03
CA LEU A 160 -25.62 -18.75 -8.39
C LEU A 160 -26.95 -18.01 -8.26
N GLY A 161 -28.04 -18.56 -8.80
CA GLY A 161 -29.36 -17.94 -8.71
C GLY A 161 -29.82 -17.70 -7.26
N ALA A 162 -29.61 -18.68 -6.37
CA ALA A 162 -29.99 -18.56 -4.97
C ALA A 162 -29.12 -17.55 -4.20
N VAL A 163 -27.81 -17.50 -4.51
CA VAL A 163 -26.89 -16.50 -3.96
C VAL A 163 -27.31 -15.09 -4.36
N LEU A 164 -27.64 -14.86 -5.63
CA LEU A 164 -28.08 -13.54 -6.12
C LEU A 164 -29.39 -13.09 -5.46
N ASP A 165 -30.33 -14.01 -5.22
CA ASP A 165 -31.57 -13.72 -4.49
C ASP A 165 -31.28 -13.32 -3.05
N CYS A 166 -30.45 -14.09 -2.34
CA CYS A 166 -30.10 -13.87 -0.95
C CYS A 166 -29.37 -12.53 -0.77
N LEU A 167 -28.42 -12.21 -1.65
CA LEU A 167 -27.71 -10.93 -1.65
C LEU A 167 -28.65 -9.76 -1.94
N SER A 168 -29.58 -9.91 -2.90
CA SER A 168 -30.57 -8.88 -3.20
C SER A 168 -31.51 -8.62 -2.01
N GLU A 169 -31.87 -9.65 -1.25
CA GLU A 169 -32.64 -9.53 -0.01
C GLU A 169 -31.82 -8.86 1.10
N LEU A 170 -30.56 -9.27 1.29
CA LEU A 170 -29.64 -8.65 2.23
C LEU A 170 -29.48 -7.15 1.95
N PHE A 171 -29.26 -6.75 0.69
CA PHE A 171 -29.06 -5.34 0.33
C PHE A 171 -30.29 -4.50 0.68
N ARG A 172 -31.50 -5.03 0.41
CA ARG A 172 -32.75 -4.39 0.82
C ARG A 172 -32.86 -4.27 2.33
N HIS A 173 -32.57 -5.35 3.06
CA HIS A 173 -32.66 -5.37 4.52
C HIS A 173 -31.68 -4.40 5.18
N LEU A 174 -30.46 -4.30 4.65
CA LEU A 174 -29.41 -3.41 5.13
C LEU A 174 -29.48 -1.99 4.55
N SER A 175 -30.50 -1.68 3.73
CA SER A 175 -30.63 -0.40 3.04
C SER A 175 -29.38 -0.01 2.23
N ILE A 176 -28.70 -1.00 1.66
CA ILE A 176 -27.54 -0.81 0.78
C ILE A 176 -28.06 -0.40 -0.60
N GLN A 177 -27.62 0.74 -1.09
CA GLN A 177 -27.89 1.18 -2.45
C GLN A 177 -26.99 0.38 -3.40
N ALA A 178 -27.58 -0.39 -4.30
CA ALA A 178 -26.84 -1.27 -5.20
C ALA A 178 -27.09 -0.88 -6.66
N LYS A 179 -26.01 -0.70 -7.42
CA LYS A 179 -26.02 -0.60 -8.89
C LYS A 179 -25.58 -1.96 -9.43
N LEU A 180 -26.55 -2.78 -9.80
CA LEU A 180 -26.34 -4.15 -10.28
C LEU A 180 -26.01 -4.14 -11.79
N ARG A 181 -25.12 -5.04 -12.22
CA ARG A 181 -24.78 -5.28 -13.63
C ARG A 181 -24.85 -6.78 -13.92
N ASP A 182 -25.51 -7.16 -15.01
CA ASP A 182 -25.71 -8.56 -15.38
C ASP A 182 -24.54 -9.12 -16.22
N SER A 183 -23.88 -8.30 -17.05
CA SER A 183 -22.71 -8.69 -17.85
C SER A 183 -21.65 -7.56 -17.87
N PRO A 184 -20.42 -7.81 -17.36
CA PRO A 184 -20.06 -8.92 -16.49
C PRO A 184 -20.79 -8.82 -15.14
N LEU A 185 -21.15 -9.98 -14.57
CA LEU A 185 -21.90 -10.06 -13.32
C LEU A 185 -21.16 -9.37 -12.17
N SER A 186 -21.68 -8.23 -11.75
CA SER A 186 -21.07 -7.38 -10.73
C SER A 186 -22.11 -6.47 -10.07
N ALA A 187 -21.69 -5.82 -8.98
CA ALA A 187 -22.47 -4.78 -8.32
C ALA A 187 -21.57 -3.74 -7.65
N PHE A 188 -21.93 -2.47 -7.79
CA PHE A 188 -21.40 -1.40 -6.95
C PHE A 188 -22.38 -1.14 -5.81
N LEU A 189 -21.89 -1.19 -4.57
CA LEU A 189 -22.70 -1.10 -3.37
C LEU A 189 -22.31 0.13 -2.57
N GLN A 190 -23.29 0.89 -2.08
CA GLN A 190 -23.08 2.04 -1.22
C GLN A 190 -23.98 1.91 0.02
N THR A 191 -23.37 1.88 1.20
CA THR A 191 -24.08 1.77 2.48
C THR A 191 -24.51 3.14 2.98
N THR A 192 -25.46 3.17 3.91
CA THR A 192 -25.92 4.40 4.59
C THR A 192 -24.83 5.02 5.48
N GLU A 193 -23.83 4.24 5.88
CA GLU A 193 -22.65 4.68 6.65
C GLU A 193 -21.49 5.13 5.74
N ASN A 194 -21.75 5.47 4.47
CA ASN A 194 -20.76 5.95 3.49
C ASN A 194 -19.59 4.98 3.24
N VAL A 195 -19.86 3.68 3.31
CA VAL A 195 -18.93 2.65 2.85
C VAL A 195 -19.35 2.20 1.46
N GLU A 196 -18.37 2.09 0.57
CA GLU A 196 -18.59 1.68 -0.82
C GLU A 196 -17.87 0.35 -1.07
N PHE A 197 -18.52 -0.57 -1.76
CA PHE A 197 -17.96 -1.87 -2.16
C PHE A 197 -18.13 -2.13 -3.64
N TYR A 198 -17.24 -2.97 -4.15
CA TYR A 198 -17.37 -3.59 -5.46
C TYR A 198 -17.47 -5.10 -5.28
N LEU A 199 -18.56 -5.68 -5.81
CA LEU A 199 -18.85 -7.10 -5.80
C LEU A 199 -18.72 -7.64 -7.22
N VAL A 200 -17.94 -8.70 -7.40
CA VAL A 200 -17.68 -9.31 -8.71
C VAL A 200 -17.72 -10.83 -8.58
N PHE A 201 -18.23 -11.48 -9.62
CA PHE A 201 -18.27 -12.93 -9.74
C PHE A 201 -17.36 -13.40 -10.88
N PHE A 202 -16.76 -14.57 -10.70
CA PHE A 202 -15.85 -15.16 -11.67
C PHE A 202 -16.08 -16.67 -11.86
N HIS A 203 -15.96 -17.17 -13.09
CA HIS A 203 -15.87 -18.59 -13.39
C HIS A 203 -14.46 -19.13 -13.19
N GLU A 204 -14.33 -20.33 -12.61
CA GLU A 204 -13.08 -21.10 -12.67
C GLU A 204 -12.77 -21.48 -14.12
N LYS A 205 -11.56 -21.20 -14.60
CA LYS A 205 -11.16 -21.62 -15.95
C LYS A 205 -11.18 -23.16 -16.02
N PRO A 206 -11.84 -23.77 -17.01
CA PRO A 206 -11.85 -25.22 -17.15
C PRO A 206 -10.41 -25.73 -17.26
N SER A 207 -10.03 -26.62 -16.34
CA SER A 207 -8.67 -27.14 -16.29
C SER A 207 -8.44 -28.10 -17.46
N PRO A 208 -7.41 -27.88 -18.30
CA PRO A 208 -7.11 -28.77 -19.42
C PRO A 208 -6.74 -30.19 -18.98
N ARG A 209 -6.40 -30.40 -17.70
CA ARG A 209 -6.10 -31.72 -17.12
C ARG A 209 -7.34 -32.56 -16.81
N ASN A 210 -8.54 -31.97 -16.81
CA ASN A 210 -9.80 -32.68 -16.54
C ASN A 210 -10.91 -32.22 -17.52
N PRO A 211 -10.76 -32.54 -18.83
CA PRO A 211 -11.73 -32.15 -19.86
C PRO A 211 -13.13 -32.79 -19.67
N SER A 212 -13.24 -33.82 -18.83
CA SER A 212 -14.50 -34.47 -18.47
C SER A 212 -15.37 -33.66 -17.49
N SER A 213 -14.86 -32.54 -16.94
CA SER A 213 -15.67 -31.58 -16.15
C SER A 213 -16.42 -30.56 -17.01
N THR A 214 -16.80 -30.97 -18.23
CA THR A 214 -17.60 -30.18 -19.18
C THR A 214 -19.04 -30.00 -18.75
N ASP A 215 -19.45 -30.62 -17.63
CA ASP A 215 -20.75 -30.37 -17.03
C ASP A 215 -20.83 -28.91 -16.53
N PRO A 216 -21.62 -28.06 -17.19
CA PRO A 216 -21.75 -26.65 -16.82
C PRO A 216 -22.29 -26.48 -15.39
N GLU A 217 -22.99 -27.48 -14.85
CA GLU A 217 -23.53 -27.43 -13.50
C GLU A 217 -22.45 -27.56 -12.41
N ASN A 218 -21.30 -28.15 -12.77
CA ASN A 218 -20.19 -28.38 -11.85
C ASN A 218 -19.08 -27.32 -11.97
N CYS A 219 -19.29 -26.29 -12.80
CA CYS A 219 -18.42 -25.13 -12.85
C CYS A 219 -18.46 -24.40 -11.49
N MET A 220 -17.30 -24.01 -10.98
CA MET A 220 -17.23 -23.26 -9.73
C MET A 220 -17.24 -21.76 -9.99
N ILE A 221 -18.01 -21.05 -9.18
CA ILE A 221 -18.05 -19.60 -9.10
C ILE A 221 -17.26 -19.13 -7.91
N TYR A 222 -16.48 -18.08 -8.16
CA TYR A 222 -15.80 -17.32 -7.14
C TYR A 222 -16.47 -15.96 -6.98
N MET A 223 -16.68 -15.56 -5.73
CA MET A 223 -17.20 -14.24 -5.37
C MET A 223 -16.10 -13.43 -4.71
N SER A 224 -15.91 -12.19 -5.17
CA SER A 224 -15.02 -11.21 -4.58
C SER A 224 -15.81 -9.96 -4.19
N VAL A 225 -15.64 -9.52 -2.95
CA VAL A 225 -16.19 -8.31 -2.36
C VAL A 225 -14.99 -7.47 -1.93
N GLN A 226 -14.85 -6.29 -2.52
CA GLN A 226 -13.73 -5.39 -2.26
C GLN A 226 -14.26 -4.06 -1.74
N ARG A 227 -13.67 -3.56 -0.66
CA ARG A 227 -13.97 -2.22 -0.17
C ARG A 227 -13.36 -1.20 -1.14
N HIS A 228 -14.19 -0.29 -1.65
CA HIS A 228 -13.78 0.84 -2.48
C HIS A 228 -13.50 2.09 -1.62
N LYS A 229 -14.39 2.42 -0.69
CA LYS A 229 -14.29 3.60 0.19
C LYS A 229 -14.90 3.34 1.57
N GLY A 230 -14.52 4.15 2.55
CA GLY A 230 -15.15 4.20 3.87
C GLY A 230 -14.33 3.56 4.99
N ASP A 231 -14.82 3.69 6.22
CA ASP A 231 -14.17 3.17 7.43
C ASP A 231 -13.98 1.65 7.39
N GLN A 232 -12.81 1.16 7.81
CA GLN A 232 -12.46 -0.26 7.73
C GLN A 232 -13.32 -1.13 8.65
N MET A 233 -13.58 -0.66 9.87
CA MET A 233 -14.34 -1.45 10.85
C MET A 233 -15.78 -1.62 10.40
N THR A 234 -16.38 -0.53 9.94
CA THR A 234 -17.70 -0.53 9.33
C THR A 234 -17.74 -1.41 8.10
N ALA A 235 -16.74 -1.29 7.22
CA ALA A 235 -16.66 -2.11 6.03
C ALA A 235 -16.57 -3.61 6.34
N ASN A 236 -15.77 -4.01 7.32
CA ASN A 236 -15.66 -5.41 7.73
C ASN A 236 -17.01 -5.99 8.16
N ARG A 237 -17.86 -5.21 8.86
CA ARG A 237 -19.21 -5.67 9.25
C ARG A 237 -20.09 -6.00 8.06
N TYR A 238 -20.19 -5.10 7.08
CA TYR A 238 -20.98 -5.34 5.86
C TYR A 238 -20.36 -6.46 5.02
N PHE A 239 -19.04 -6.49 4.88
CA PHE A 239 -18.32 -7.54 4.18
C PHE A 239 -18.69 -8.93 4.73
N HIS A 240 -18.64 -9.10 6.06
CA HIS A 240 -19.02 -10.36 6.69
C HIS A 240 -20.48 -10.71 6.42
N ALA A 241 -21.41 -9.75 6.54
CA ALA A 241 -22.82 -9.99 6.26
C ALA A 241 -23.06 -10.45 4.80
N ILE A 242 -22.35 -9.85 3.83
CA ILE A 242 -22.43 -10.22 2.41
C ILE A 242 -21.91 -11.64 2.19
N VAL A 243 -20.75 -11.98 2.77
CA VAL A 243 -20.14 -13.31 2.61
C VAL A 243 -20.97 -14.40 3.30
N GLU A 244 -21.48 -14.14 4.50
CA GLU A 244 -22.33 -15.09 5.22
C GLU A 244 -23.66 -15.33 4.49
N ALA A 245 -24.29 -14.28 3.94
CA ALA A 245 -25.51 -14.44 3.13
C ALA A 245 -25.28 -15.34 1.90
N ALA A 246 -24.13 -15.20 1.23
CA ALA A 246 -23.76 -16.08 0.13
C ALA A 246 -23.53 -17.53 0.60
N LYS A 247 -22.85 -17.73 1.73
CA LYS A 247 -22.65 -19.07 2.31
C LYS A 247 -23.96 -19.74 2.67
N GLU A 248 -24.88 -19.02 3.32
CA GLU A 248 -26.20 -19.53 3.70
C GLU A 248 -27.00 -20.01 2.49
N ALA A 249 -26.93 -19.29 1.37
CA ALA A 249 -27.60 -19.69 0.13
C ALA A 249 -27.02 -20.98 -0.50
N THR A 250 -25.80 -21.36 -0.14
CA THR A 250 -25.11 -22.58 -0.64
C THR A 250 -25.16 -23.76 0.33
N GLY A 251 -25.61 -23.55 1.57
CA GLY A 251 -25.64 -24.56 2.61
C GLY A 251 -26.76 -25.61 2.41
N ALA A 252 -26.62 -26.76 3.08
CA ALA A 252 -27.55 -27.89 3.00
C ALA A 252 -28.99 -27.63 3.51
N GLY A 253 -29.30 -26.40 3.92
CA GLY A 253 -30.62 -25.93 4.38
C GLY A 253 -31.14 -24.71 3.60
N ALA A 254 -30.67 -24.51 2.36
CA ALA A 254 -31.09 -23.43 1.46
C ALA A 254 -32.59 -23.53 1.13
N GLY A 255 -33.44 -22.99 2.01
CA GLY A 255 -34.90 -23.00 1.83
C GLY A 255 -35.68 -22.42 3.00
N GLU A 256 -35.23 -22.62 4.26
CA GLU A 256 -36.04 -22.25 5.43
C GLU A 256 -35.44 -21.19 6.38
N SER A 257 -34.15 -20.80 6.24
CA SER A 257 -33.47 -20.02 7.29
C SER A 257 -33.08 -18.57 6.94
N VAL A 258 -33.31 -18.09 5.72
CA VAL A 258 -32.87 -16.74 5.29
C VAL A 258 -33.51 -15.62 6.13
N LYS A 259 -34.77 -15.81 6.58
CA LYS A 259 -35.48 -14.81 7.40
C LYS A 259 -35.01 -14.70 8.86
N ARG A 260 -34.27 -15.69 9.39
CA ARG A 260 -33.80 -15.64 10.79
C ARG A 260 -32.44 -14.96 10.94
N SER A 261 -31.59 -14.99 9.92
CA SER A 261 -30.17 -14.58 10.07
C SER A 261 -29.97 -13.06 10.07
N PHE A 262 -30.81 -12.29 9.37
CA PHE A 262 -30.63 -10.84 9.27
C PHE A 262 -31.01 -10.03 10.52
N ARG A 263 -31.45 -10.68 11.61
CA ARG A 263 -31.98 -9.99 12.80
C ARG A 263 -30.95 -9.39 13.74
N SER A 264 -29.64 -9.61 13.54
CA SER A 264 -28.64 -8.95 14.37
C SER A 264 -27.30 -8.80 13.64
N LEU A 265 -27.17 -7.75 12.82
CA LEU A 265 -25.85 -7.13 12.71
C LEU A 265 -25.46 -6.67 14.12
N PRO A 266 -24.24 -6.94 14.59
CA PRO A 266 -23.76 -6.40 15.85
C PRO A 266 -23.85 -4.88 15.80
N THR A 267 -24.92 -4.32 16.38
CA THR A 267 -25.02 -2.89 16.63
C THR A 267 -23.81 -2.47 17.45
N HIS A 268 -23.26 -1.31 17.12
CA HIS A 268 -21.96 -0.71 17.51
C HIS A 268 -21.60 -0.70 19.03
N ARG A 269 -22.38 -1.33 19.90
CA ARG A 269 -22.16 -1.36 21.35
C ARG A 269 -21.17 -2.41 21.84
N ASN A 270 -20.79 -3.41 21.04
CA ASN A 270 -19.99 -4.55 21.54
C ASN A 270 -18.62 -4.74 20.86
N THR A 271 -18.19 -3.84 19.97
CA THR A 271 -16.79 -3.84 19.52
C THR A 271 -15.95 -3.13 20.57
N PRO A 272 -14.84 -3.74 21.05
CA PRO A 272 -14.00 -3.11 22.05
C PRO A 272 -13.54 -1.75 21.53
N ASN A 273 -13.78 -0.72 22.33
CA ASN A 273 -13.35 0.63 21.96
C ASN A 273 -11.81 0.70 21.95
N ALA A 274 -11.25 1.74 21.33
CA ALA A 274 -9.79 1.91 21.24
C ALA A 274 -9.10 1.91 22.63
N GLU A 275 -9.80 2.34 23.68
CA GLU A 275 -9.34 2.32 25.07
C GLU A 275 -9.16 0.88 25.58
N GLU A 276 -10.09 -0.01 25.28
CA GLU A 276 -10.06 -1.43 25.67
C GLU A 276 -8.94 -2.18 24.95
N LEU A 277 -8.69 -1.91 23.67
CA LEU A 277 -7.54 -2.47 22.95
C LEU A 277 -6.20 -1.98 23.53
N LEU A 278 -6.10 -0.68 23.89
CA LEU A 278 -4.94 -0.12 24.59
C LEU A 278 -4.74 -0.73 25.99
N GLN A 279 -5.83 -1.08 26.69
CA GLN A 279 -5.74 -1.76 27.99
C GLN A 279 -5.20 -3.19 27.85
N VAL A 280 -5.60 -3.91 26.81
CA VAL A 280 -5.06 -5.24 26.49
C VAL A 280 -3.57 -5.15 26.17
N GLU A 281 -3.15 -4.17 25.37
CA GLU A 281 -1.74 -3.95 25.03
C GLU A 281 -0.89 -3.60 26.27
N ARG A 282 -1.39 -2.70 27.14
CA ARG A 282 -0.73 -2.37 28.42
C ARG A 282 -0.65 -3.56 29.37
N LEU A 283 -1.63 -4.47 29.35
CA LEU A 283 -1.60 -5.71 30.11
C LEU A 283 -0.48 -6.63 29.60
N VAL A 284 -0.34 -6.79 28.28
CA VAL A 284 0.73 -7.60 27.67
C VAL A 284 2.12 -7.05 28.02
N VAL A 285 2.33 -5.73 27.92
CA VAL A 285 3.61 -5.08 28.26
C VAL A 285 3.94 -5.25 29.75
N ARG A 286 2.97 -5.04 30.66
CA ARG A 286 3.19 -5.22 32.11
C ARG A 286 3.48 -6.67 32.51
N SER A 287 2.90 -7.66 31.83
CA SER A 287 3.25 -9.06 32.06
C SER A 287 4.67 -9.40 31.59
N SER A 288 5.21 -8.66 30.61
CA SER A 288 6.61 -8.82 30.18
C SER A 288 7.60 -8.22 31.18
N GLU A 289 7.27 -7.07 31.78
CA GLU A 289 8.16 -6.38 32.74
C GLU A 289 8.18 -7.02 34.13
N ARG A 290 7.07 -7.64 34.57
CA ARG A 290 7.01 -8.34 35.87
C ARG A 290 7.72 -9.70 35.90
N SER A 291 8.24 -10.18 34.77
CA SER A 291 8.94 -11.47 34.69
C SER A 291 10.42 -11.40 35.06
N GLU A 292 10.96 -10.22 35.39
CA GLU A 292 12.38 -10.05 35.79
C GLU A 292 12.59 -10.08 37.31
N ASP A 293 11.88 -10.95 38.04
CA ASP A 293 12.20 -11.19 39.46
C ASP A 293 13.45 -12.09 39.56
N PRO A 294 14.59 -11.59 40.08
CA PRO A 294 15.87 -12.31 40.08
C PRO A 294 15.95 -13.47 41.09
N ALA A 295 14.84 -13.83 41.74
CA ALA A 295 14.82 -14.77 42.86
C ALA A 295 14.33 -16.18 42.52
N THR A 296 13.66 -16.41 41.37
CA THR A 296 13.08 -17.72 41.04
C THR A 296 14.06 -18.57 40.22
N LYS A 297 15.12 -19.04 40.88
CA LYS A 297 15.96 -20.12 40.35
C LYS A 297 15.19 -21.44 40.44
N GLY A 298 14.86 -22.04 39.30
CA GLY A 298 14.66 -23.50 39.25
C GLY A 298 13.28 -24.01 38.80
N VAL A 299 12.54 -23.27 37.98
CA VAL A 299 11.44 -23.88 37.22
C VAL A 299 11.65 -23.54 35.76
N ASP A 300 11.82 -24.59 34.94
CA ASP A 300 11.94 -24.58 33.47
C ASP A 300 10.69 -23.97 32.84
N THR A 301 10.54 -22.66 33.01
CA THR A 301 9.62 -21.83 32.26
C THR A 301 10.06 -21.91 30.81
N HIS A 302 9.13 -22.34 29.96
CA HIS A 302 9.37 -22.68 28.57
C HIS A 302 10.32 -21.68 27.91
N GLY A 303 11.47 -22.21 27.48
CA GLY A 303 12.55 -21.44 26.86
C GLY A 303 12.05 -20.74 25.61
N TYR A 304 11.53 -19.53 25.78
CA TYR A 304 11.65 -18.49 24.77
C TYR A 304 13.14 -18.21 24.66
N THR A 305 13.82 -19.02 23.87
CA THR A 305 15.20 -18.77 23.47
C THR A 305 15.23 -17.35 22.94
N LYS A 306 16.14 -16.53 23.49
CA LYS A 306 16.33 -15.15 23.04
C LYS A 306 16.75 -15.19 21.58
N GLN A 307 15.79 -15.14 20.66
CA GLN A 307 16.04 -15.11 19.23
C GLN A 307 16.80 -13.83 18.93
N THR A 308 18.04 -13.99 18.46
CA THR A 308 18.87 -12.85 18.06
C THR A 308 18.38 -12.32 16.72
N PRO A 309 18.68 -11.06 16.35
CA PRO A 309 18.40 -10.56 15.01
C PRO A 309 18.98 -11.45 13.91
N LYS A 310 20.15 -12.06 14.13
CA LYS A 310 20.80 -12.98 13.19
C LYS A 310 19.96 -14.24 12.95
N ASP A 311 19.43 -14.85 14.01
CA ASP A 311 18.56 -16.04 13.90
C ASP A 311 17.28 -15.71 13.12
N MET A 312 16.72 -14.51 13.38
CA MET A 312 15.52 -14.03 12.68
C MET A 312 15.78 -13.77 11.19
N ILE A 313 16.92 -13.17 10.83
CA ILE A 313 17.32 -12.97 9.43
C ILE A 313 17.42 -14.33 8.73
N GLN A 314 18.15 -15.29 9.32
CA GLN A 314 18.38 -16.60 8.70
C GLN A 314 17.07 -17.35 8.45
N SER A 315 16.14 -17.33 9.41
CA SER A 315 14.82 -17.95 9.24
C SER A 315 13.97 -17.24 8.18
N SER A 316 14.07 -15.92 8.06
CA SER A 316 13.19 -15.12 7.19
C SER A 316 13.67 -15.09 5.73
N VAL A 317 14.98 -15.05 5.49
CA VAL A 317 15.57 -14.92 4.15
C VAL A 317 15.16 -16.07 3.25
N ALA A 318 15.29 -17.33 3.70
CA ALA A 318 14.91 -18.49 2.90
C ALA A 318 13.41 -18.45 2.49
N GLN A 319 12.54 -18.05 3.42
CA GLN A 319 11.11 -17.96 3.18
C GLN A 319 10.78 -16.85 2.17
N LEU A 320 11.28 -15.63 2.42
CA LEU A 320 11.06 -14.47 1.55
C LEU A 320 11.60 -14.72 0.14
N HIS A 321 12.80 -15.27 0.04
CA HIS A 321 13.44 -15.60 -1.22
C HIS A 321 12.62 -16.61 -2.03
N SER A 322 12.12 -17.67 -1.38
CA SER A 322 11.25 -18.66 -2.04
C SER A 322 9.97 -18.04 -2.64
N TRP A 323 9.42 -16.99 -2.01
CA TRP A 323 8.27 -16.27 -2.52
C TRP A 323 8.62 -15.41 -3.75
N ILE A 324 9.77 -14.73 -3.72
CA ILE A 324 10.27 -13.93 -4.86
C ILE A 324 10.55 -14.80 -6.08
N GLN A 325 11.11 -16.00 -5.88
CA GLN A 325 11.44 -16.96 -6.95
C GLN A 325 10.23 -17.54 -7.70
N THR A 326 9.01 -17.17 -7.33
CA THR A 326 7.79 -17.55 -8.06
C THR A 326 7.30 -16.40 -8.94
N PRO A 327 7.98 -16.10 -10.07
CA PRO A 327 7.84 -14.82 -10.76
C PRO A 327 6.43 -14.51 -11.22
N ARG A 328 5.58 -15.51 -11.49
CA ARG A 328 4.20 -15.33 -11.97
C ARG A 328 3.15 -15.11 -10.87
N ARG A 329 3.55 -15.10 -9.61
CA ARG A 329 2.65 -14.95 -8.47
C ARG A 329 2.72 -13.55 -7.88
N LEU A 330 1.86 -12.65 -8.39
CA LEU A 330 1.72 -11.29 -7.89
C LEU A 330 1.38 -11.27 -6.39
N ASP A 331 0.55 -12.20 -5.94
CA ASP A 331 0.20 -12.34 -4.53
C ASP A 331 1.40 -12.64 -3.62
N ASN A 332 2.34 -13.48 -4.07
CA ASN A 332 3.57 -13.76 -3.30
C ASN A 332 4.47 -12.52 -3.19
N ARG A 333 4.58 -11.73 -4.25
CA ARG A 333 5.35 -10.48 -4.25
C ARG A 333 4.76 -9.45 -3.27
N GLN A 334 3.44 -9.33 -3.26
CA GLN A 334 2.75 -8.51 -2.27
C GLN A 334 3.00 -9.02 -0.86
N HIS A 335 2.94 -10.33 -0.66
CA HIS A 335 3.15 -10.95 0.65
C HIS A 335 4.56 -10.69 1.21
N VAL A 336 5.59 -10.68 0.35
CA VAL A 336 6.96 -10.30 0.73
C VAL A 336 6.99 -8.89 1.34
N LEU A 337 6.40 -7.90 0.68
CA LEU A 337 6.39 -6.53 1.20
C LEU A 337 5.50 -6.36 2.43
N GLU A 338 4.35 -7.04 2.49
CA GLU A 338 3.50 -7.04 3.69
C GLU A 338 4.22 -7.66 4.89
N TYR A 339 4.97 -8.74 4.67
CA TYR A 339 5.78 -9.39 5.71
C TYR A 339 6.91 -8.47 6.18
N LEU A 340 7.65 -7.85 5.27
CA LEU A 340 8.69 -6.87 5.60
C LEU A 340 8.12 -5.66 6.36
N ALA A 341 6.94 -5.18 5.98
CA ALA A 341 6.28 -4.06 6.66
C ALA A 341 5.87 -4.41 8.11
N VAL A 342 5.44 -5.65 8.35
CA VAL A 342 5.16 -6.13 9.71
C VAL A 342 6.46 -6.34 10.48
N MET A 343 7.47 -6.94 9.85
CA MET A 343 8.77 -7.18 10.48
C MET A 343 9.46 -5.90 10.89
N THR A 344 9.34 -4.80 10.12
CA THR A 344 10.03 -3.53 10.39
C THR A 344 9.21 -2.57 11.26
N ASP A 345 7.97 -2.90 11.60
CA ASP A 345 7.11 -2.05 12.43
C ASP A 345 7.43 -2.20 13.93
N VAL A 346 8.21 -1.25 14.46
CA VAL A 346 8.59 -1.18 15.88
C VAL A 346 7.42 -1.14 16.86
N LYS A 347 6.20 -0.82 16.40
CA LYS A 347 5.00 -0.80 17.25
C LYS A 347 4.31 -2.16 17.31
N ARG A 348 4.56 -3.04 16.35
CA ARG A 348 3.82 -4.31 16.18
C ARG A 348 4.68 -5.54 16.34
N THR A 349 6.01 -5.39 16.32
CA THR A 349 6.95 -6.50 16.38
C THR A 349 8.01 -6.32 17.45
N MET A 350 8.65 -7.42 17.83
CA MET A 350 9.77 -7.42 18.78
C MET A 350 10.99 -6.75 18.16
N SER A 351 11.83 -6.10 18.98
CA SER A 351 13.03 -5.39 18.51
C SER A 351 13.97 -6.28 17.70
N SER A 352 14.14 -7.55 18.07
CA SER A 352 14.99 -8.49 17.31
C SER A 352 14.50 -8.72 15.89
N SER A 353 13.17 -8.80 15.70
CA SER A 353 12.55 -8.92 14.37
C SER A 353 12.60 -7.61 13.60
N ALA A 354 12.39 -6.48 14.28
CA ALA A 354 12.51 -5.14 13.71
C ALA A 354 13.90 -4.87 13.15
N ILE A 355 14.93 -5.11 13.96
CA ILE A 355 16.34 -4.98 13.57
C ILE A 355 16.65 -5.92 12.42
N ALA A 356 16.24 -7.20 12.50
CA ALA A 356 16.42 -8.17 11.43
C ALA A 356 15.83 -7.70 10.09
N GLY A 357 14.57 -7.25 10.09
CA GLY A 357 13.90 -6.74 8.90
C GLY A 357 14.59 -5.51 8.33
N ALA A 358 15.00 -4.57 9.19
CA ALA A 358 15.67 -3.34 8.77
C ALA A 358 17.05 -3.61 8.15
N LEU A 359 17.85 -4.52 8.74
CA LEU A 359 19.15 -4.90 8.19
C LEU A 359 19.00 -5.61 6.84
N LEU A 360 17.99 -6.48 6.71
CA LEU A 360 17.71 -7.16 5.44
C LEU A 360 17.36 -6.15 4.33
N VAL A 361 16.56 -5.12 4.63
CA VAL A 361 16.15 -4.10 3.66
C VAL A 361 17.29 -3.13 3.32
N LEU A 362 18.01 -2.64 4.34
CA LEU A 362 19.00 -1.57 4.17
C LEU A 362 20.39 -2.07 3.77
N GLN A 363 20.79 -3.27 4.19
CA GLN A 363 22.11 -3.81 3.88
C GLN A 363 22.07 -4.96 2.86
N GLY A 364 20.94 -5.67 2.72
CA GLY A 364 20.89 -6.88 1.91
C GLY A 364 21.85 -7.96 2.40
N CYS A 365 22.17 -7.97 3.70
CA CYS A 365 23.14 -8.87 4.31
C CYS A 365 22.44 -9.91 5.20
N ALA A 366 22.91 -11.15 5.12
CA ALA A 366 22.48 -12.23 6.01
C ALA A 366 23.66 -13.17 6.30
N PRO A 367 23.81 -13.66 7.55
CA PRO A 367 24.80 -14.69 7.85
C PRO A 367 24.59 -15.89 6.92
N ASP A 368 25.63 -16.26 6.16
CA ASP A 368 25.65 -17.41 5.25
C ASP A 368 24.66 -17.38 4.06
N MET A 369 23.87 -16.31 3.88
CA MET A 369 22.83 -16.17 2.84
C MET A 369 22.84 -14.79 2.16
N ASN A 370 24.03 -14.27 1.90
CA ASN A 370 24.19 -12.90 1.38
C ASN A 370 23.59 -12.73 -0.03
N ASP A 371 23.59 -13.76 -0.87
CA ASP A 371 23.06 -13.64 -2.24
C ASP A 371 21.53 -13.56 -2.23
N GLU A 372 20.86 -14.38 -1.41
CA GLU A 372 19.41 -14.36 -1.22
C GLU A 372 18.94 -13.05 -0.57
N ALA A 373 19.68 -12.56 0.43
CA ALA A 373 19.39 -11.28 1.06
C ALA A 373 19.55 -10.10 0.08
N LYS A 374 20.58 -10.11 -0.77
CA LYS A 374 20.75 -9.13 -1.85
C LYS A 374 19.64 -9.22 -2.89
N GLU A 375 19.13 -10.41 -3.20
CA GLU A 375 17.98 -10.55 -4.09
C GLU A 375 16.69 -9.98 -3.49
N ILE A 376 16.46 -10.16 -2.19
CA ILE A 376 15.33 -9.53 -1.48
C ILE A 376 15.46 -8.01 -1.51
N GLN A 377 16.65 -7.49 -1.21
CA GLN A 377 16.93 -6.05 -1.29
C GLN A 377 16.73 -5.52 -2.71
N ARG A 378 17.24 -6.21 -3.73
CA ARG A 378 17.06 -5.84 -5.15
C ARG A 378 15.59 -5.84 -5.53
N PHE A 379 14.82 -6.85 -5.12
CA PHE A 379 13.37 -6.92 -5.35
C PHE A 379 12.66 -5.70 -4.77
N PHE A 380 12.95 -5.37 -3.51
CA PHE A 380 12.40 -4.21 -2.80
C PHE A 380 12.75 -2.89 -3.52
N LEU A 381 14.03 -2.67 -3.82
CA LEU A 381 14.52 -1.47 -4.51
C LEU A 381 13.94 -1.33 -5.91
N THR A 382 13.79 -2.44 -6.63
CA THR A 382 13.23 -2.42 -7.98
C THR A 382 11.77 -1.95 -7.97
N ILE A 383 10.95 -2.43 -7.03
CA ILE A 383 9.58 -1.93 -6.85
C ILE A 383 9.60 -0.44 -6.50
N LEU A 384 10.48 -0.05 -5.56
CA LEU A 384 10.58 1.32 -5.08
C LEU A 384 11.02 2.28 -6.19
N GLN A 385 12.04 1.98 -6.98
CA GLN A 385 12.57 2.89 -7.98
C GLN A 385 11.82 2.79 -9.32
N TYR A 386 11.41 1.61 -9.76
CA TYR A 386 10.87 1.42 -11.11
C TYR A 386 9.35 1.25 -11.17
N ARG A 387 8.68 0.98 -10.05
CA ARG A 387 7.26 0.60 -10.02
C ARG A 387 6.90 -0.54 -10.99
N ALA A 388 7.86 -1.40 -11.29
CA ALA A 388 7.72 -2.56 -12.16
C ALA A 388 8.80 -3.58 -11.80
N LEU A 389 8.54 -4.87 -12.01
CA LEU A 389 9.55 -5.93 -11.89
C LEU A 389 9.95 -6.49 -13.26
N PRO A 390 11.17 -7.05 -13.39
CA PRO A 390 11.60 -7.72 -14.60
C PRO A 390 10.62 -8.82 -15.01
N GLY A 391 10.21 -8.81 -16.28
CA GLY A 391 9.28 -9.79 -16.82
C GLY A 391 7.79 -9.47 -16.65
N ASP A 392 7.43 -8.38 -15.96
CA ASP A 392 6.02 -7.99 -15.81
C ASP A 392 5.36 -7.70 -17.16
N ARG A 393 6.09 -7.03 -18.07
CA ARG A 393 5.61 -6.77 -19.43
C ARG A 393 5.25 -8.06 -20.18
N ALA A 394 6.11 -9.07 -20.08
CA ALA A 394 5.90 -10.37 -20.71
C ALA A 394 4.68 -11.13 -20.14
N MET A 395 4.20 -10.78 -18.95
CA MET A 395 2.95 -11.36 -18.42
C MET A 395 1.70 -10.83 -19.13
N PHE A 396 1.78 -9.65 -19.73
CA PHE A 396 0.66 -8.97 -20.38
C PHE A 396 0.82 -8.86 -21.91
N GLU A 397 1.97 -9.27 -22.45
CA GLU A 397 2.18 -9.46 -23.89
C GLU A 397 1.16 -10.49 -24.43
N GLY A 398 0.08 -9.98 -25.02
CA GLY A 398 -1.04 -10.76 -25.54
C GLY A 398 -2.43 -10.31 -25.06
N MET A 399 -2.52 -9.47 -24.02
CA MET A 399 -3.82 -8.90 -23.57
C MET A 399 -4.13 -7.52 -24.18
N SER A 400 -3.11 -6.80 -24.64
CA SER A 400 -3.28 -5.43 -25.19
C SER A 400 -4.06 -5.38 -26.50
N THR A 401 -4.10 -6.46 -27.29
CA THR A 401 -4.71 -6.46 -28.63
C THR A 401 -6.23 -6.66 -28.64
N THR A 402 -6.84 -7.08 -27.53
CA THR A 402 -8.29 -7.36 -27.49
C THR A 402 -9.12 -6.23 -26.89
N LEU A 403 -8.52 -5.26 -26.21
CA LEU A 403 -9.24 -4.21 -25.47
C LEU A 403 -9.28 -2.85 -26.18
N SER A 404 -8.52 -2.64 -27.27
CA SER A 404 -8.38 -1.34 -27.91
C SER A 404 -9.50 -0.96 -28.90
N ASN A 405 -10.48 -1.82 -29.16
CA ASN A 405 -11.45 -1.61 -30.25
C ASN A 405 -12.92 -1.52 -29.78
N THR A 406 -13.18 -1.36 -28.49
CA THR A 406 -14.54 -1.09 -27.97
C THR A 406 -14.50 0.19 -27.14
N GLU A 407 -14.39 1.31 -27.84
CA GLU A 407 -14.15 2.65 -27.30
C GLU A 407 -15.34 3.28 -26.54
N GLU A 408 -16.48 2.61 -26.31
CA GLU A 408 -17.68 3.35 -25.86
C GLU A 408 -18.32 3.00 -24.50
N ASP A 409 -18.02 1.91 -23.78
CA ASP A 409 -18.88 1.57 -22.62
C ASP A 409 -18.26 1.06 -21.31
N ILE A 410 -16.93 0.97 -21.19
CA ILE A 410 -16.31 0.57 -19.90
C ILE A 410 -15.13 1.47 -19.58
N GLU A 411 -15.41 2.75 -19.35
CA GLU A 411 -14.47 3.65 -18.68
C GLU A 411 -14.39 3.26 -17.18
N MET A 412 -13.76 2.11 -16.89
CA MET A 412 -13.14 1.87 -15.59
C MET A 412 -11.93 2.80 -15.51
N ARG A 413 -12.19 4.11 -15.36
CA ARG A 413 -11.15 5.09 -15.13
C ARG A 413 -10.35 4.62 -13.91
N PRO A 414 -9.01 4.47 -14.03
CA PRO A 414 -8.20 4.10 -12.89
C PRO A 414 -8.45 5.06 -11.72
N TYR A 415 -8.37 4.52 -10.51
CA TYR A 415 -8.69 5.11 -9.21
C TYR A 415 -8.06 6.50 -8.92
N PHE A 416 -7.10 6.94 -9.75
CA PHE A 416 -6.61 8.32 -9.83
C PHE A 416 -6.30 8.65 -11.30
N PRO A 417 -6.68 9.82 -11.85
CA PRO A 417 -6.06 10.31 -13.06
C PRO A 417 -4.61 10.64 -12.72
N GLU A 418 -3.70 9.72 -13.01
CA GLU A 418 -2.29 9.93 -12.81
C GLU A 418 -1.76 10.62 -14.08
N GLU A 419 -1.21 11.81 -13.88
CA GLU A 419 -0.66 12.60 -14.98
C GLU A 419 0.66 11.97 -15.49
N ALA A 420 0.67 11.73 -16.80
CA ALA A 420 1.77 11.68 -17.76
C ALA A 420 2.90 10.63 -17.68
N ASP A 421 3.25 10.06 -16.52
CA ASP A 421 4.41 9.13 -16.44
C ASP A 421 4.06 7.68 -16.08
N GLU A 422 2.77 7.36 -16.02
CA GLU A 422 2.30 5.99 -15.73
C GLU A 422 2.69 4.99 -16.81
N VAL A 423 2.89 3.75 -16.36
CA VAL A 423 3.33 2.62 -17.16
C VAL A 423 2.32 2.34 -18.28
N GLN A 424 2.48 3.03 -19.42
CA GLN A 424 1.58 2.92 -20.56
C GLN A 424 1.57 1.46 -21.07
N GLY A 425 0.38 0.94 -21.33
CA GLY A 425 0.17 -0.39 -21.88
C GLY A 425 -0.04 -1.52 -20.87
N PHE A 426 -0.13 -1.22 -19.57
CA PHE A 426 -0.57 -2.18 -18.56
C PHE A 426 -2.06 -2.05 -18.25
N PRO A 427 -2.76 -3.15 -17.93
CA PRO A 427 -4.14 -3.08 -17.46
C PRO A 427 -4.29 -2.28 -16.16
N SER A 428 -5.43 -1.58 -15.97
CA SER A 428 -5.69 -0.74 -14.79
C SER A 428 -5.52 -1.46 -13.45
N PHE A 429 -5.99 -2.71 -13.33
CA PHE A 429 -5.81 -3.50 -12.10
C PHE A 429 -4.34 -3.75 -11.76
N PHE A 430 -3.45 -3.83 -12.76
CA PHE A 430 -2.03 -4.05 -12.54
C PHE A 430 -1.35 -2.77 -12.07
N VAL A 431 -1.75 -1.64 -12.66
CA VAL A 431 -1.32 -0.31 -12.22
C VAL A 431 -1.72 -0.07 -10.75
N GLU A 432 -2.95 -0.38 -10.36
CA GLU A 432 -3.40 -0.28 -8.96
C GLU A 432 -2.60 -1.19 -8.02
N TYR A 433 -2.32 -2.42 -8.47
CA TYR A 433 -1.48 -3.37 -7.74
C TYR A 433 -0.05 -2.84 -7.53
N MET A 434 0.59 -2.28 -8.56
CA MET A 434 1.91 -1.66 -8.45
C MET A 434 1.87 -0.38 -7.59
N ASN A 435 0.82 0.41 -7.73
CA ASN A 435 0.23 1.34 -6.77
C ASN A 435 0.50 0.95 -5.31
N LYS A 436 -0.10 -0.18 -4.95
CA LYS A 436 -0.06 -0.73 -3.60
C LYS A 436 1.34 -1.20 -3.22
N LEU A 437 2.03 -1.92 -4.09
CA LEU A 437 3.38 -2.41 -3.80
C LEU A 437 4.38 -1.28 -3.57
N PHE A 438 4.32 -0.23 -4.39
CA PHE A 438 5.16 0.95 -4.25
C PHE A 438 4.93 1.66 -2.91
N HIS A 439 3.66 1.82 -2.52
CA HIS A 439 3.30 2.37 -1.21
C HIS A 439 3.86 1.51 -0.05
N LEU A 440 3.69 0.19 -0.13
CA LEU A 440 4.26 -0.74 0.86
C LEU A 440 5.79 -0.64 0.92
N ALA A 441 6.47 -0.54 -0.23
CA ALA A 441 7.92 -0.38 -0.26
C ALA A 441 8.36 0.94 0.40
N LEU A 442 7.67 2.06 0.15
CA LEU A 442 7.92 3.31 0.86
C LEU A 442 7.73 3.17 2.37
N GLN A 443 6.67 2.47 2.80
CA GLN A 443 6.42 2.22 4.22
C GLN A 443 7.55 1.40 4.86
N VAL A 444 7.96 0.30 4.21
CA VAL A 444 9.06 -0.56 4.65
C VAL A 444 10.38 0.22 4.75
N LEU A 445 10.67 1.10 3.79
CA LEU A 445 11.84 1.98 3.83
C LEU A 445 11.84 2.84 5.09
N VAL A 446 10.75 3.59 5.31
CA VAL A 446 10.61 4.50 6.45
C VAL A 446 10.74 3.72 7.76
N GLN A 447 10.03 2.61 7.90
CA GLN A 447 10.06 1.77 9.09
C GLN A 447 11.48 1.24 9.36
N SER A 448 12.19 0.78 8.32
CA SER A 448 13.58 0.31 8.45
C SER A 448 14.52 1.42 8.93
N LEU A 449 14.38 2.64 8.40
CA LEU A 449 15.17 3.79 8.84
C LEU A 449 14.85 4.19 10.29
N GLU A 450 13.58 4.11 10.69
CA GLU A 450 13.17 4.35 12.08
C GLU A 450 13.74 3.31 13.05
N VAL A 451 13.75 2.03 12.66
CA VAL A 451 14.39 0.97 13.45
C VAL A 451 15.85 1.30 13.69
N VAL A 452 16.59 1.67 12.64
CA VAL A 452 18.01 2.01 12.75
C VAL A 452 18.23 3.23 13.66
N ALA A 453 17.38 4.25 13.54
CA ALA A 453 17.44 5.43 14.41
C ALA A 453 17.14 5.10 15.88
N CYS A 454 16.14 4.25 16.15
CA CYS A 454 15.71 3.87 17.50
C CYS A 454 16.68 2.90 18.19
N PHE A 455 17.21 1.93 17.46
CA PHE A 455 18.04 0.84 17.99
C PHE A 455 19.53 1.02 17.68
N HIS A 456 19.97 2.26 17.44
CA HIS A 456 21.34 2.56 17.00
C HIS A 456 22.42 1.91 17.88
N LYS A 457 22.28 1.99 19.20
CA LYS A 457 23.25 1.40 20.14
C LYS A 457 23.36 -0.12 19.99
N GLN A 458 22.23 -0.82 19.91
CA GLN A 458 22.20 -2.28 19.77
C GLN A 458 22.83 -2.73 18.45
N ILE A 459 22.58 -1.99 17.37
CA ILE A 459 23.16 -2.26 16.04
C ILE A 459 24.68 -2.01 16.03
N VAL A 460 25.14 -0.95 16.69
CA VAL A 460 26.57 -0.62 16.79
C VAL A 460 27.33 -1.60 17.67
N ASP A 461 26.74 -2.05 18.77
CA ASP A 461 27.36 -3.06 19.65
C ASP A 461 27.59 -4.39 18.91
N ASP A 462 26.77 -4.69 17.90
CA ASP A 462 26.94 -5.82 16.99
C ASP A 462 27.98 -5.58 15.86
N GLY A 463 28.64 -4.41 15.87
CA GLY A 463 29.76 -4.05 14.98
C GLY A 463 29.38 -3.24 13.74
N ALA A 464 28.13 -2.80 13.58
CA ALA A 464 27.70 -2.04 12.41
C ALA A 464 27.69 -0.51 12.64
N ASN A 465 28.38 0.25 11.77
CA ASN A 465 28.31 1.71 11.80
C ASN A 465 27.10 2.22 11.00
N ILE A 466 26.24 3.01 11.64
CA ILE A 466 24.98 3.46 11.05
C ILE A 466 25.15 4.57 10.00
N LEU A 467 26.13 5.44 10.18
CA LEU A 467 26.43 6.47 9.18
C LEU A 467 26.91 5.82 7.87
N ASP A 468 27.69 4.76 8.00
CA ASP A 468 28.15 3.95 6.87
C ASP A 468 26.95 3.22 6.26
N MET A 469 26.06 2.63 7.08
CA MET A 469 24.87 1.93 6.60
C MET A 469 23.97 2.78 5.70
N ALA A 470 23.68 4.04 6.07
CA ALA A 470 22.83 4.91 5.24
C ALA A 470 23.51 5.30 3.92
N SER A 471 24.82 5.58 3.97
CA SER A 471 25.59 5.95 2.78
C SER A 471 25.77 4.75 1.84
N ASP A 472 26.07 3.58 2.41
CA ASP A 472 26.18 2.30 1.70
C ASP A 472 24.83 1.89 1.10
N PHE A 473 23.72 2.11 1.82
CA PHE A 473 22.39 1.87 1.28
C PHE A 473 22.09 2.76 0.08
N LEU A 474 22.38 4.06 0.14
CA LEU A 474 22.17 4.97 -1.00
C LEU A 474 23.02 4.58 -2.21
N PHE A 475 24.27 4.18 -1.97
CA PHE A 475 25.16 3.68 -3.01
C PHE A 475 24.63 2.38 -3.63
N SER A 476 24.32 1.39 -2.78
CA SER A 476 23.77 0.09 -3.19
C SER A 476 22.44 0.24 -3.92
N ALA A 477 21.59 1.18 -3.49
CA ALA A 477 20.32 1.49 -4.14
C ALA A 477 20.51 1.98 -5.59
N SER A 478 21.58 2.72 -5.86
CA SER A 478 21.91 3.15 -7.22
C SER A 478 22.44 1.98 -8.07
N GLU A 479 23.32 1.15 -7.50
CA GLU A 479 23.94 0.01 -8.18
C GLU A 479 22.90 -1.08 -8.51
N LEU A 480 22.08 -1.47 -7.54
CA LEU A 480 21.11 -2.56 -7.67
C LEU A 480 19.92 -2.20 -8.57
N ALA A 481 19.61 -0.92 -8.69
CA ALA A 481 18.51 -0.42 -9.50
C ALA A 481 19.00 0.23 -10.79
N CYS A 482 19.94 -0.41 -11.49
CA CYS A 482 20.40 -0.06 -12.84
C CYS A 482 20.63 1.45 -13.08
N GLY A 483 21.13 2.16 -12.06
CA GLY A 483 21.45 3.59 -12.14
C GLY A 483 20.30 4.57 -11.90
N LYS A 484 19.06 4.12 -11.60
CA LYS A 484 18.01 5.04 -11.16
C LYS A 484 18.27 5.42 -9.69
N GLU A 485 18.46 6.70 -9.40
CA GLU A 485 18.78 7.13 -8.04
C GLU A 485 17.55 7.14 -7.12
N LEU A 486 17.68 6.60 -5.90
CA LEU A 486 16.63 6.69 -4.87
C LEU A 486 16.26 8.14 -4.55
N TYR A 487 17.24 9.06 -4.60
CA TYR A 487 17.04 10.50 -4.46
C TYR A 487 15.93 11.02 -5.37
N THR A 488 16.02 10.74 -6.67
CA THR A 488 15.06 11.22 -7.68
C THR A 488 13.65 10.65 -7.42
N THR A 489 13.58 9.39 -7.02
CA THR A 489 12.31 8.68 -6.74
C THR A 489 11.60 9.29 -5.53
N LEU A 490 12.32 9.56 -4.44
CA LEU A 490 11.75 10.18 -3.25
C LEU A 490 11.34 11.64 -3.54
N LEU A 491 12.15 12.39 -4.29
CA LEU A 491 11.83 13.76 -4.66
C LEU A 491 10.56 13.85 -5.52
N GLU A 492 10.40 12.91 -6.46
CA GLU A 492 9.19 12.79 -7.26
C GLU A 492 7.94 12.52 -6.40
N CYS A 493 8.06 11.73 -5.33
CA CYS A 493 6.96 11.52 -4.40
C CYS A 493 6.56 12.79 -3.64
N VAL A 494 7.56 13.59 -3.24
CA VAL A 494 7.32 14.88 -2.58
C VAL A 494 6.66 15.86 -3.54
N ASN A 495 7.10 15.91 -4.81
CA ASN A 495 6.48 16.71 -5.86
C ASN A 495 5.01 16.36 -6.09
N ARG A 496 4.65 15.09 -5.96
CA ARG A 496 3.27 14.60 -6.13
C ARG A 496 2.43 14.70 -4.85
N ALA A 497 2.75 15.62 -3.94
CA ALA A 497 2.02 15.80 -2.69
C ALA A 497 0.52 16.10 -2.89
N GLU A 498 0.14 16.81 -3.95
CA GLU A 498 -1.26 17.16 -4.22
C GLU A 498 -2.12 15.93 -4.53
N SER A 499 -1.58 14.98 -5.30
CA SER A 499 -2.33 13.80 -5.76
C SER A 499 -2.09 12.57 -4.88
N LYS A 500 -0.95 12.46 -4.17
CA LYS A 500 -0.55 11.28 -3.40
C LYS A 500 0.02 11.64 -2.02
N LEU A 501 -0.79 12.31 -1.19
CA LEU A 501 -0.44 12.78 0.16
C LEU A 501 0.32 11.77 1.03
N SER A 502 -0.14 10.50 1.06
CA SER A 502 0.47 9.45 1.89
C SER A 502 1.89 9.09 1.43
N ASN A 503 2.12 9.01 0.11
CA ASN A 503 3.45 8.75 -0.44
C ASN A 503 4.39 9.93 -0.21
N ALA A 504 3.90 11.16 -0.37
CA ALA A 504 4.68 12.36 -0.09
C ALA A 504 5.09 12.45 1.39
N TYR A 505 4.19 12.09 2.31
CA TYR A 505 4.49 12.01 3.74
C TYR A 505 5.61 11.01 4.04
N LEU A 506 5.48 9.78 3.52
CA LEU A 506 6.50 8.74 3.70
C LEU A 506 7.85 9.17 3.08
N ALA A 507 7.82 9.79 1.90
CA ALA A 507 9.03 10.27 1.23
C ALA A 507 9.71 11.42 1.99
N CYS A 508 8.96 12.39 2.53
CA CYS A 508 9.51 13.45 3.38
C CYS A 508 10.21 12.86 4.61
N LYS A 509 9.55 11.89 5.26
CA LYS A 509 10.09 11.21 6.43
C LYS A 509 11.34 10.40 6.12
N ALA A 510 11.34 9.65 5.02
CA ALA A 510 12.51 8.92 4.53
C ALA A 510 13.69 9.86 4.26
N PHE A 511 13.46 10.97 3.54
CA PHE A 511 14.50 11.98 3.29
C PHE A 511 15.06 12.56 4.57
N ARG A 512 14.22 12.86 5.57
CA ARG A 512 14.67 13.42 6.83
C ARG A 512 15.61 12.44 7.55
N LEU A 513 15.19 11.18 7.67
CA LEU A 513 15.99 10.15 8.33
C LEU A 513 17.30 9.89 7.58
N LEU A 514 17.26 9.82 6.25
CA LEU A 514 18.46 9.66 5.42
C LEU A 514 19.39 10.87 5.50
N ALA A 515 18.88 12.10 5.50
CA ALA A 515 19.68 13.31 5.60
C ALA A 515 20.34 13.47 6.97
N LEU A 516 19.69 13.00 8.04
CA LEU A 516 20.29 12.93 9.37
C LEU A 516 21.43 11.91 9.43
N ALA A 517 21.31 10.79 8.70
CA ALA A 517 22.30 9.72 8.70
C ALA A 517 23.41 9.88 7.64
N CYS A 518 23.18 10.66 6.58
CA CYS A 518 24.08 10.81 5.44
C CYS A 518 24.32 12.29 5.12
N PRO A 519 25.46 12.88 5.57
CA PRO A 519 25.76 14.30 5.36
C PRO A 519 25.81 14.73 3.89
N THR A 520 26.30 13.85 3.00
CA THR A 520 26.39 14.15 1.56
C THR A 520 25.01 14.31 0.92
N LEU A 521 24.03 13.50 1.32
CA LEU A 521 22.64 13.66 0.89
C LEU A 521 22.04 14.97 1.43
N LYS A 522 22.32 15.30 2.68
CA LYS A 522 21.87 16.56 3.29
C LYS A 522 22.42 17.77 2.53
N ASP A 523 23.71 17.78 2.21
CA ASP A 523 24.34 18.85 1.43
C ASP A 523 23.74 18.93 0.01
N ARG A 524 23.44 17.78 -0.61
CA ARG A 524 22.75 17.74 -1.91
C ARG A 524 21.36 18.37 -1.82
N LEU A 525 20.54 18.01 -0.82
CA LEU A 525 19.21 18.61 -0.61
C LEU A 525 19.28 20.12 -0.35
N LYS A 526 20.33 20.58 0.32
CA LYS A 526 20.54 22.01 0.61
C LYS A 526 20.86 22.82 -0.64
N CYS A 527 21.60 22.25 -1.57
CA CYS A 527 22.03 22.88 -2.81
C CYS A 527 21.02 22.72 -3.97
N ASP A 528 20.04 21.82 -3.86
CA ASP A 528 19.04 21.57 -4.91
C ASP A 528 17.80 22.47 -4.72
N ASP A 529 17.70 23.52 -5.53
CA ASP A 529 16.59 24.49 -5.51
C ASP A 529 15.23 23.84 -5.82
N ALA A 530 15.21 22.83 -6.70
CA ALA A 530 14.00 22.10 -7.01
C ALA A 530 13.54 21.34 -5.77
N ALA A 531 14.43 20.59 -5.12
CA ALA A 531 14.12 19.86 -3.89
C ALA A 531 13.59 20.77 -2.78
N ARG A 532 14.19 21.95 -2.59
CA ARG A 532 13.70 22.94 -1.62
C ARG A 532 12.28 23.39 -1.94
N THR A 533 12.03 23.77 -3.20
CA THR A 533 10.68 24.19 -3.65
C THR A 533 9.65 23.07 -3.44
N SER A 534 10.02 21.82 -3.73
CA SER A 534 9.16 20.65 -3.52
C SER A 534 8.78 20.45 -2.06
N ILE A 535 9.74 20.56 -1.14
CA ILE A 535 9.52 20.39 0.30
C ILE A 535 8.61 21.51 0.83
N GLU A 536 8.84 22.76 0.40
CA GLU A 536 7.99 23.90 0.77
C GLU A 536 6.56 23.74 0.26
N ASN A 537 6.39 23.30 -0.99
CA ASN A 537 5.07 23.00 -1.56
C ASN A 537 4.36 21.88 -0.78
N ALA A 538 5.04 20.77 -0.50
CA ALA A 538 4.50 19.68 0.31
C ALA A 538 4.07 20.14 1.71
N TYR A 539 4.81 21.05 2.33
CA TYR A 539 4.45 21.68 3.60
C TYR A 539 3.18 22.52 3.51
N ASN A 540 3.06 23.35 2.46
CA ASN A 540 1.87 24.17 2.23
C ASN A 540 0.63 23.32 1.96
N ILE A 541 0.76 22.25 1.16
CA ILE A 541 -0.30 21.27 0.94
C ILE A 541 -0.67 20.60 2.27
N GLY A 542 0.31 20.09 3.02
CA GLY A 542 0.09 19.46 4.32
C GLY A 542 -0.65 20.37 5.32
N LYS A 543 -0.34 21.67 5.35
CA LYS A 543 -1.07 22.65 6.18
C LYS A 543 -2.57 22.68 5.86
N SER A 544 -2.92 22.56 4.59
CA SER A 544 -4.30 22.67 4.13
C SER A 544 -5.10 21.38 4.34
N CYS A 545 -4.49 20.20 4.19
CA CYS A 545 -5.24 18.95 4.07
C CYS A 545 -4.63 17.72 4.78
N HIS A 546 -3.40 17.76 5.31
CA HIS A 546 -2.74 16.57 5.87
C HIS A 546 -1.69 16.89 6.97
N SER A 547 -2.09 16.80 8.24
CA SER A 547 -1.25 17.20 9.39
C SER A 547 0.09 16.48 9.48
N LEU A 548 0.13 15.16 9.24
CA LEU A 548 1.38 14.40 9.29
C LEU A 548 2.36 14.82 8.18
N LEU A 549 1.85 15.21 7.01
CA LEU A 549 2.67 15.68 5.90
C LEU A 549 3.26 17.04 6.25
N LYS A 550 2.44 17.94 6.81
CA LYS A 550 2.90 19.24 7.32
C LYS A 550 4.06 19.06 8.31
N ASP A 551 3.89 18.17 9.29
CA ASP A 551 4.87 18.04 10.36
C ASP A 551 6.19 17.45 9.84
N GLU A 552 6.14 16.39 9.01
CA GLU A 552 7.35 15.78 8.45
C GLU A 552 8.06 16.65 7.41
N SER A 553 7.32 17.33 6.52
CA SER A 553 7.92 18.26 5.55
C SER A 553 8.59 19.45 6.24
N PHE A 554 8.00 19.97 7.33
CA PHE A 554 8.63 21.00 8.15
C PHE A 554 9.91 20.53 8.82
N GLN A 555 9.89 19.33 9.43
CA GLN A 555 11.09 18.77 10.07
C GLN A 555 12.19 18.48 9.03
N LEU A 556 11.83 18.01 7.84
CA LEU A 556 12.76 17.84 6.74
C LEU A 556 13.39 19.18 6.33
N TRP A 557 12.56 20.23 6.17
CA TRP A 557 13.04 21.58 5.85
C TRP A 557 14.06 22.09 6.88
N GLU A 558 13.77 21.97 8.17
CA GLU A 558 14.70 22.37 9.24
C GLU A 558 15.99 21.54 9.22
N THR A 559 15.89 20.24 8.92
CA THR A 559 17.05 19.34 8.82
C THR A 559 17.99 19.76 7.68
N VAL A 560 17.44 20.16 6.53
CA VAL A 560 18.19 20.60 5.35
C VAL A 560 18.78 22.00 5.55
N ARG A 561 18.12 22.87 6.33
CA ARG A 561 18.57 24.24 6.55
C ARG A 561 19.77 24.35 7.50
N GLN A 562 19.76 23.57 8.58
CA GLN A 562 20.87 23.48 9.55
C GLN A 562 22.14 23.01 8.86
#